data_AF-A0A1C3NY08-F1
#
_entry.id   AF-A0A1C3NY08-F1
#
_cell.length_a   1.000
_cell.length_b   1.000
_cell.length_c   1.000
_cell.angle_alpha   90.00
_cell.angle_beta   90.00
_cell.angle_gamma   90.00
#
_symmetry.space_group_name_H-M   'P 1'
#
loop_
_entity.id
_entity.type
_entity.pdbx_description
1 polymer ?
#
loop_
_entity_poly.entity_id
_entity_poly.type
_entity_poly.pdbx_seq_one_letter_code
_entity_poly.pdbx_strand_id
1 'polypeptide(L)'
;MPKPGLAPFAYHSWREAVRLTAAELGGCCDAIAPFGFEITRDRSFLLKRLTRFYTYLSISRPEDAEASEHQFCCRLLQKEAILPSQVRRVRLVVNSRTHLIRTDGTSGSLYVRGLILPSEQTLLQAYSYYVATSPLAICAGNLKEIALFDVSPSARRLVFQLTVVASYVYPDLVALSIKDHQRLSTLIKLCPDRDQNSGASLFIPPSDTEADVARNLVMPVHRTIKKGLDRNSIKGVVQAVDFHSGEIHKYYSDYNALDAAAHAVERAMNEYPEMLTPDAPRGEILNVT
;
A
#
# COMPACT_ATOMS: atom_id res chain seq x y z
N MET A 1 -4.77 0.26 36.16
CA MET A 1 -4.82 -0.98 35.35
C MET A 1 -4.07 -0.74 34.05
N PRO A 2 -3.06 -1.55 33.69
CA PRO A 2 -2.43 -1.47 32.38
C PRO A 2 -3.49 -1.81 31.31
N LYS A 3 -3.55 -1.01 30.22
CA LYS A 3 -4.39 -1.36 29.07
C LYS A 3 -3.97 -2.76 28.59
N PRO A 4 -4.89 -3.71 28.37
CA PRO A 4 -4.54 -5.00 27.80
C PRO A 4 -3.77 -4.74 26.51
N GLY A 5 -2.54 -5.25 26.45
CA GLY A 5 -1.72 -5.16 25.25
C GLY A 5 -2.47 -5.88 24.12
N LEU A 6 -2.73 -5.17 23.02
CA LEU A 6 -3.26 -5.80 21.81
C LEU A 6 -2.26 -6.87 21.38
N ALA A 7 -2.70 -8.12 21.24
CA ALA A 7 -1.89 -9.17 20.65
C ALA A 7 -1.39 -8.73 19.26
N PRO A 8 -0.15 -9.09 18.87
CA PRO A 8 0.40 -8.71 17.58
C PRO A 8 -0.47 -9.26 16.44
N PHE A 9 -0.63 -8.47 15.37
CA PHE A 9 -1.45 -8.85 14.22
C PHE A 9 -0.82 -10.02 13.44
N ALA A 10 -1.63 -11.03 13.10
CA ALA A 10 -1.16 -12.23 12.38
C ALA A 10 -1.22 -12.03 10.85
N TYR A 11 -0.20 -11.35 10.30
CA TYR A 11 -0.14 -10.98 8.86
C TYR A 11 -0.13 -12.19 7.92
N HIS A 12 0.55 -13.27 8.30
CA HIS A 12 0.56 -14.50 7.49
C HIS A 12 -0.86 -15.01 7.29
N SER A 13 -1.57 -15.18 8.41
CA SER A 13 -2.96 -15.63 8.42
C SER A 13 -3.83 -14.71 7.57
N TRP A 14 -3.66 -13.38 7.66
CA TRP A 14 -4.42 -12.45 6.81
C TRP A 14 -4.20 -12.67 5.30
N ARG A 15 -2.95 -12.75 4.86
CA ARG A 15 -2.63 -12.96 3.43
C ARG A 15 -3.14 -14.31 2.95
N GLU A 16 -3.00 -15.33 3.78
CA GLU A 16 -3.54 -16.66 3.51
C GLU A 16 -5.07 -16.62 3.39
N ALA A 17 -5.76 -15.89 4.28
CA ALA A 17 -7.21 -15.70 4.20
C ALA A 17 -7.62 -15.03 2.89
N VAL A 18 -6.92 -13.98 2.48
CA VAL A 18 -7.16 -13.26 1.22
C VAL A 18 -6.99 -14.18 0.03
N ARG A 19 -5.88 -14.94 -0.02
CA ARG A 19 -5.57 -15.90 -1.09
C ARG A 19 -6.60 -17.03 -1.16
N LEU A 20 -6.93 -17.65 -0.03
CA LEU A 20 -7.92 -18.73 0.03
C LEU A 20 -9.32 -18.24 -0.36
N THR A 21 -9.69 -17.02 0.08
CA THR A 21 -10.96 -16.42 -0.29
C THR A 21 -11.05 -16.19 -1.80
N ALA A 22 -9.97 -15.72 -2.42
CA ALA A 22 -9.92 -15.54 -3.88
C ALA A 22 -10.07 -16.86 -4.63
N ALA A 23 -9.36 -17.91 -4.16
CA ALA A 23 -9.44 -19.25 -4.75
C ALA A 23 -10.85 -19.87 -4.68
N GLU A 24 -11.58 -19.63 -3.58
CA GLU A 24 -12.95 -20.14 -3.39
C GLU A 24 -14.00 -19.52 -4.30
N LEU A 25 -13.76 -18.29 -4.78
CA LEU A 25 -14.70 -17.62 -5.68
C LEU A 25 -14.66 -18.19 -7.10
N GLY A 26 -13.61 -18.93 -7.46
CA GLY A 26 -13.39 -19.47 -8.80
C GLY A 26 -13.18 -18.39 -9.87
N GLY A 27 -12.81 -18.79 -11.08
CA GLY A 27 -12.98 -17.97 -12.29
C GLY A 27 -12.21 -16.63 -12.38
N CYS A 28 -10.88 -16.66 -12.32
CA CYS A 28 -9.98 -15.54 -12.72
C CYS A 28 -9.72 -14.43 -11.69
N CYS A 29 -10.16 -14.56 -10.44
CA CYS A 29 -9.83 -13.58 -9.40
C CYS A 29 -8.57 -13.99 -8.62
N ASP A 30 -7.41 -13.42 -8.96
CA ASP A 30 -6.24 -13.39 -8.06
C ASP A 30 -6.41 -12.26 -7.03
N ALA A 31 -5.81 -12.40 -5.84
CA ALA A 31 -5.88 -11.39 -4.80
C ALA A 31 -4.57 -11.23 -4.03
N ILE A 32 -4.20 -9.97 -3.78
CA ILE A 32 -3.03 -9.63 -2.96
C ILE A 32 -3.42 -8.70 -1.82
N ALA A 33 -2.70 -8.80 -0.70
CA ALA A 33 -2.80 -7.89 0.44
C ALA A 33 -1.42 -7.38 0.86
N PRO A 34 -0.92 -6.32 0.18
CA PRO A 34 0.38 -5.74 0.49
C PRO A 34 0.31 -4.86 1.75
N PHE A 35 1.38 -4.89 2.54
CA PHE A 35 1.49 -4.04 3.74
C PHE A 35 2.61 -3.01 3.66
N GLY A 36 3.59 -3.21 2.77
CA GLY A 36 4.77 -2.39 2.54
C GLY A 36 6.02 -2.89 3.28
N PHE A 37 5.89 -3.70 4.34
CA PHE A 37 7.06 -4.16 5.12
C PHE A 37 7.86 -5.23 4.38
N GLU A 38 7.23 -5.87 3.39
CA GLU A 38 7.86 -6.84 2.51
C GLU A 38 9.03 -6.17 1.77
N ILE A 39 8.82 -4.91 1.38
CA ILE A 39 9.80 -4.10 0.65
C ILE A 39 10.78 -3.43 1.63
N THR A 40 10.28 -2.85 2.73
CA THR A 40 11.15 -2.12 3.67
C THR A 40 11.93 -3.02 4.63
N ARG A 41 11.56 -4.30 4.75
CA ARG A 41 12.07 -5.29 5.73
C ARG A 41 11.88 -4.90 7.21
N ASP A 42 11.40 -3.69 7.50
CA ASP A 42 11.12 -3.21 8.85
C ASP A 42 9.65 -3.45 9.21
N ARG A 43 9.44 -4.52 9.96
CA ARG A 43 8.17 -4.83 10.63
C ARG A 43 7.68 -3.63 11.46
N SER A 44 8.52 -3.02 12.28
CA SER A 44 8.12 -1.91 13.16
C SER A 44 7.60 -0.66 12.43
N PHE A 45 8.07 -0.47 11.20
CA PHE A 45 7.70 0.65 10.32
C PHE A 45 6.19 0.69 10.03
N LEU A 46 5.53 -0.46 10.00
CA LEU A 46 4.10 -0.60 9.64
C LEU A 46 3.24 -1.28 10.72
N LEU A 47 3.85 -2.00 11.67
CA LEU A 47 3.16 -2.93 12.57
C LEU A 47 2.34 -2.34 13.72
N LYS A 48 2.77 -1.25 14.38
CA LYS A 48 2.24 -0.97 15.73
C LYS A 48 0.80 -0.44 15.78
N ARG A 49 0.22 -0.01 14.65
CA ARG A 49 -1.14 0.55 14.54
C ARG A 49 -1.71 0.39 13.13
N LEU A 50 -1.53 -0.77 12.49
CA LEU A 50 -2.08 -0.98 11.16
C LEU A 50 -3.62 -0.94 11.24
N THR A 51 -4.19 0.20 10.92
CA THR A 51 -5.64 0.46 10.93
C THR A 51 -6.24 0.39 9.53
N ARG A 52 -5.43 0.13 8.51
CA ARG A 52 -5.85 0.05 7.11
C ARG A 52 -5.31 -1.22 6.49
N PHE A 53 -6.21 -1.97 5.90
CA PHE A 53 -5.90 -3.18 5.16
C PHE A 53 -6.34 -2.91 3.73
N TYR A 54 -5.42 -3.02 2.78
CA TYR A 54 -5.74 -2.94 1.37
C TYR A 54 -5.67 -4.35 0.80
N THR A 55 -6.72 -4.74 0.10
CA THR A 55 -6.81 -5.97 -0.65
C THR A 55 -7.17 -5.62 -2.08
N TYR A 56 -6.39 -6.12 -3.02
CA TYR A 56 -6.62 -5.92 -4.44
C TYR A 56 -7.06 -7.21 -5.07
N LEU A 57 -7.97 -7.14 -6.05
CA LEU A 57 -8.53 -8.26 -6.77
C LEU A 57 -8.31 -8.06 -8.28
N SER A 58 -7.93 -9.11 -8.98
CA SER A 58 -8.01 -9.12 -10.45
C SER A 58 -9.46 -9.32 -10.88
N ILE A 59 -9.97 -8.44 -11.73
CA ILE A 59 -11.31 -8.47 -12.27
C ILE A 59 -11.24 -8.60 -13.80
N SER A 60 -11.91 -9.61 -14.35
CA SER A 60 -11.92 -9.87 -15.79
C SER A 60 -12.76 -8.87 -16.58
N ARG A 61 -13.85 -8.36 -16.01
CA ARG A 61 -14.80 -7.47 -16.68
C ARG A 61 -15.26 -6.33 -15.77
N PRO A 62 -15.30 -5.07 -16.25
CA PRO A 62 -15.68 -3.92 -15.43
C PRO A 62 -17.07 -4.04 -14.79
N GLU A 63 -18.03 -4.60 -15.51
CA GLU A 63 -19.41 -4.77 -15.04
C GLU A 63 -19.53 -5.71 -13.83
N ASP A 64 -18.55 -6.59 -13.62
CA ASP A 64 -18.54 -7.57 -12.53
C ASP A 64 -17.86 -7.02 -11.27
N ALA A 65 -17.14 -5.89 -11.35
CA ALA A 65 -16.26 -5.41 -10.28
C ALA A 65 -16.96 -5.27 -8.92
N GLU A 66 -18.07 -4.53 -8.86
CA GLU A 66 -18.81 -4.29 -7.60
C GLU A 66 -19.33 -5.60 -6.99
N ALA A 67 -19.86 -6.50 -7.83
CA ALA A 67 -20.37 -7.79 -7.38
C ALA A 67 -19.24 -8.70 -6.87
N SER A 68 -18.12 -8.77 -7.59
CA SER A 68 -16.94 -9.56 -7.21
C SER A 68 -16.30 -9.03 -5.92
N GLU A 69 -16.12 -7.73 -5.78
CA GLU A 69 -15.57 -7.13 -4.56
C GLU A 69 -16.47 -7.35 -3.35
N HIS A 70 -17.79 -7.22 -3.53
CA HIS A 70 -18.78 -7.49 -2.48
C HIS A 70 -18.77 -8.97 -2.07
N GLN A 71 -18.83 -9.89 -3.04
CA GLN A 71 -18.80 -11.33 -2.79
C GLN A 71 -17.50 -11.75 -2.10
N PHE A 72 -16.36 -11.24 -2.55
CA PHE A 72 -15.06 -11.46 -1.94
C PHE A 72 -15.05 -11.02 -0.49
N CYS A 73 -15.53 -9.81 -0.19
CA CYS A 73 -15.53 -9.33 1.18
C CYS A 73 -16.49 -10.14 2.08
N CYS A 74 -17.70 -10.46 1.62
CA CYS A 74 -18.63 -11.29 2.38
C CYS A 74 -18.01 -12.64 2.75
N ARG A 75 -17.30 -13.29 1.81
CA ARG A 75 -16.58 -14.55 2.06
C ARG A 75 -15.40 -14.37 3.00
N LEU A 76 -14.58 -13.34 2.81
CA LEU A 76 -13.44 -13.04 3.67
C LEU A 76 -13.89 -12.83 5.12
N LEU A 77 -15.03 -12.14 5.32
CA LEU A 77 -15.61 -11.88 6.64
C LEU A 77 -16.18 -13.12 7.35
N GLN A 78 -16.46 -14.20 6.60
CA GLN A 78 -16.88 -15.49 7.14
C GLN A 78 -15.70 -16.35 7.62
N LYS A 79 -14.45 -15.97 7.31
CA LYS A 79 -13.25 -16.65 7.83
C LYS A 79 -13.06 -16.29 9.31
N GLU A 80 -13.76 -17.01 10.18
CA GLU A 80 -13.85 -16.77 11.64
C GLU A 80 -12.51 -16.68 12.37
N ALA A 81 -11.44 -17.27 11.83
CA ALA A 81 -10.17 -17.39 12.55
C ALA A 81 -9.27 -16.13 12.53
N ILE A 82 -9.57 -15.10 11.71
CA ILE A 82 -8.53 -14.11 11.33
C ILE A 82 -8.96 -12.65 11.57
N LEU A 83 -10.26 -12.39 11.64
CA LEU A 83 -10.82 -11.03 11.80
C LEU A 83 -11.32 -10.69 13.23
N PRO A 84 -12.05 -11.55 13.97
CA PRO A 84 -12.84 -11.09 15.13
C PRO A 84 -12.04 -10.65 16.37
N SER A 85 -10.81 -11.14 16.59
CA SER A 85 -10.06 -10.81 17.82
C SER A 85 -9.19 -9.55 17.71
N GLN A 86 -8.93 -9.05 16.49
CA GLN A 86 -7.96 -7.96 16.25
C GLN A 86 -8.43 -6.86 15.30
N VAL A 87 -9.35 -7.16 14.37
CA VAL A 87 -9.96 -6.18 13.47
C VAL A 87 -11.39 -5.97 13.89
N ARG A 88 -11.60 -4.87 14.57
CA ARG A 88 -12.76 -4.78 15.44
C ARG A 88 -13.84 -3.95 14.66
N ARG A 89 -13.54 -3.01 13.73
CA ARG A 89 -14.53 -2.57 12.70
C ARG A 89 -14.08 -2.96 11.29
N VAL A 90 -14.97 -3.54 10.49
CA VAL A 90 -14.73 -3.80 9.06
C VAL A 90 -15.69 -2.94 8.24
N ARG A 91 -15.15 -1.83 7.73
CA ARG A 91 -15.81 -1.00 6.72
C ARG A 91 -15.29 -1.43 5.37
N LEU A 92 -16.20 -1.76 4.45
CA LEU A 92 -15.89 -2.05 3.06
C LEU A 92 -15.95 -0.74 2.30
N VAL A 93 -14.87 -0.37 1.63
CA VAL A 93 -14.94 0.65 0.59
C VAL A 93 -14.74 -0.05 -0.74
N VAL A 94 -15.80 -0.12 -1.53
CA VAL A 94 -15.85 -0.71 -2.88
C VAL A 94 -16.18 0.39 -3.87
N ASN A 95 -15.37 0.54 -4.92
CA ASN A 95 -15.56 1.54 -5.97
C ASN A 95 -16.01 2.93 -5.47
N SER A 96 -15.31 3.46 -4.45
CA SER A 96 -15.60 4.76 -3.79
C SER A 96 -16.92 4.85 -3.01
N ARG A 97 -17.71 3.76 -2.94
CA ARG A 97 -18.87 3.62 -2.05
C ARG A 97 -18.46 2.93 -0.77
N THR A 98 -18.80 3.53 0.36
CA THR A 98 -18.54 2.93 1.67
C THR A 98 -19.75 2.10 2.07
N HIS A 99 -19.59 0.78 2.08
CA HIS A 99 -20.57 -0.13 2.67
C HIS A 99 -20.10 -0.51 4.07
N LEU A 100 -20.91 -0.18 5.06
CA LEU A 100 -20.67 -0.64 6.42
C LEU A 100 -21.18 -2.08 6.53
N ILE A 101 -20.28 -3.07 6.50
CA ILE A 101 -20.67 -4.49 6.58
C ILE A 101 -20.70 -4.97 8.05
N ARG A 102 -19.77 -4.53 8.91
CA ARG A 102 -19.72 -4.90 10.34
C ARG A 102 -19.24 -3.76 11.24
N THR A 103 -19.78 -3.69 12.46
CA THR A 103 -19.48 -2.66 13.48
C THR A 103 -18.91 -3.20 14.79
N ASP A 104 -18.62 -4.49 14.90
CA ASP A 104 -18.38 -5.20 16.15
C ASP A 104 -16.97 -4.99 16.76
N GLY A 105 -16.50 -3.74 16.77
CA GLY A 105 -15.23 -3.44 17.40
C GLY A 105 -14.56 -2.06 17.22
N THR A 106 -13.22 -2.00 17.34
CA THR A 106 -12.41 -0.87 17.84
C THR A 106 -11.78 0.03 16.79
N SER A 107 -10.95 -0.48 15.87
CA SER A 107 -10.18 0.41 14.98
C SER A 107 -9.56 -0.35 13.80
N GLY A 108 -10.07 -0.14 12.60
CA GLY A 108 -9.62 -0.79 11.36
C GLY A 108 -10.51 -0.41 10.18
N SER A 109 -9.98 -0.44 8.96
CA SER A 109 -10.75 -0.26 7.72
C SER A 109 -10.16 -1.16 6.64
N LEU A 110 -11.02 -1.89 5.95
CA LEU A 110 -10.65 -2.82 4.88
C LEU A 110 -11.06 -2.21 3.54
N TYR A 111 -10.07 -1.91 2.73
CA TYR A 111 -10.24 -1.40 1.39
C TYR A 111 -10.10 -2.59 0.44
N VAL A 112 -11.17 -2.92 -0.28
CA VAL A 112 -11.15 -3.95 -1.31
C VAL A 112 -11.31 -3.23 -2.64
N ARG A 113 -10.36 -3.44 -3.56
CA ARG A 113 -10.43 -2.84 -4.89
C ARG A 113 -10.19 -3.88 -5.97
N GLY A 114 -11.16 -3.98 -6.88
CA GLY A 114 -11.07 -4.69 -8.13
C GLY A 114 -10.33 -3.88 -9.18
N LEU A 115 -9.40 -4.54 -9.88
CA LEU A 115 -8.58 -3.97 -10.94
C LEU A 115 -8.70 -4.82 -12.19
N ILE A 116 -8.93 -4.15 -13.32
CA ILE A 116 -8.84 -4.78 -14.63
C ILE A 116 -7.41 -4.55 -15.10
N LEU A 117 -6.69 -5.64 -15.28
CA LEU A 117 -5.28 -5.60 -15.68
C LEU A 117 -5.16 -5.66 -17.21
N PRO A 118 -4.12 -5.04 -17.79
CA PRO A 118 -3.74 -5.33 -19.17
C PRO A 118 -3.54 -6.84 -19.37
N SER A 119 -3.91 -7.36 -20.54
CA SER A 119 -3.84 -8.80 -20.83
C SER A 119 -2.43 -9.36 -20.55
N GLU A 120 -2.37 -10.53 -19.92
CA GLU A 120 -1.17 -11.31 -19.56
C GLU A 120 -0.43 -10.90 -18.27
N GLN A 121 -0.76 -9.76 -17.64
CA GLN A 121 -0.11 -9.36 -16.38
C GLN A 121 -0.80 -9.97 -15.14
N THR A 122 -0.02 -10.54 -14.21
CA THR A 122 -0.54 -10.96 -12.91
C THR A 122 -0.78 -9.75 -11.99
N LEU A 123 -1.61 -9.90 -10.96
CA LEU A 123 -1.89 -8.83 -10.01
C LEU A 123 -0.64 -8.40 -9.24
N LEU A 124 0.23 -9.36 -8.90
CA LEU A 124 1.51 -9.08 -8.26
C LEU A 124 2.46 -8.30 -9.17
N GLN A 125 2.58 -8.69 -10.44
CA GLN A 125 3.38 -7.96 -11.43
C GLN A 125 2.89 -6.52 -11.59
N ALA A 126 1.57 -6.33 -11.74
CA ALA A 126 0.97 -5.00 -11.85
C ALA A 126 1.27 -4.14 -10.61
N TYR A 127 1.19 -4.73 -9.40
CA TYR A 127 1.49 -4.03 -8.15
C TYR A 127 2.95 -3.64 -8.04
N SER A 128 3.86 -4.53 -8.45
CA SER A 128 5.30 -4.26 -8.47
C SER A 128 5.64 -3.09 -9.39
N TYR A 129 5.03 -3.04 -10.58
CA TYR A 129 5.16 -1.92 -11.50
C TYR A 129 4.54 -0.62 -10.97
N TYR A 130 3.40 -0.69 -10.28
CA TYR A 130 2.82 0.46 -9.57
C TYR A 130 3.78 1.05 -8.54
N VAL A 131 4.40 0.20 -7.71
CA VAL A 131 5.37 0.65 -6.69
C VAL A 131 6.62 1.24 -7.35
N ALA A 132 7.21 0.54 -8.33
CA ALA A 132 8.42 0.98 -9.03
C ALA A 132 8.20 2.33 -9.73
N THR A 133 7.04 2.53 -10.38
CA THR A 133 6.74 3.78 -11.09
C THR A 133 6.21 4.90 -10.18
N SER A 134 5.93 4.63 -8.90
CA SER A 134 5.36 5.63 -7.99
C SER A 134 6.13 6.95 -7.87
N PRO A 135 7.49 7.00 -7.94
CA PRO A 135 8.20 8.29 -7.95
C PRO A 135 7.93 9.14 -9.19
N LEU A 136 7.76 8.49 -10.35
CA LEU A 136 7.38 9.15 -11.60
C LEU A 136 5.94 9.67 -11.52
N ALA A 137 5.04 8.84 -10.99
CA ALA A 137 3.63 9.20 -10.79
C ALA A 137 3.47 10.41 -9.86
N ILE A 138 4.21 10.44 -8.75
CA ILE A 138 4.23 11.56 -7.79
C ILE A 138 4.76 12.83 -8.45
N CYS A 139 5.88 12.76 -9.17
CA CYS A 139 6.44 13.93 -9.85
C CYS A 139 5.55 14.47 -10.96
N ALA A 140 4.82 13.59 -11.66
CA ALA A 140 3.88 13.96 -12.72
C ALA A 140 2.55 14.51 -12.18
N GLY A 141 2.25 14.30 -10.89
CA GLY A 141 0.94 14.62 -10.32
C GLY A 141 -0.17 13.67 -10.79
N ASN A 142 0.21 12.48 -11.27
CA ASN A 142 -0.74 11.49 -11.80
C ASN A 142 -1.44 10.68 -10.70
N LEU A 143 -0.86 10.62 -9.49
CA LEU A 143 -1.53 9.99 -8.36
C LEU A 143 -2.64 10.91 -7.83
N LYS A 144 -3.84 10.37 -7.71
CA LYS A 144 -4.99 11.08 -7.11
C LYS A 144 -4.67 11.62 -5.72
N GLU A 145 -3.82 10.92 -4.96
CA GLU A 145 -3.39 11.32 -3.62
C GLU A 145 -2.50 12.57 -3.63
N ILE A 146 -1.83 12.89 -4.74
CA ILE A 146 -1.11 14.17 -4.86
C ILE A 146 -2.10 15.32 -4.99
N ALA A 147 -3.14 15.16 -5.81
CA ALA A 147 -4.21 16.17 -5.95
C ALA A 147 -4.99 16.36 -4.64
N LEU A 148 -5.13 15.31 -3.84
CA LEU A 148 -5.83 15.35 -2.55
C LEU A 148 -4.91 15.65 -1.36
N PHE A 149 -3.61 15.85 -1.56
CA PHE A 149 -2.62 15.98 -0.48
C PHE A 149 -2.99 17.11 0.49
N ASP A 150 -3.42 18.25 -0.05
CA ASP A 150 -3.72 19.47 0.72
C ASP A 150 -5.02 19.39 1.53
N VAL A 151 -5.83 18.35 1.33
CA VAL A 151 -7.13 18.22 1.99
C VAL A 151 -7.33 16.87 2.66
N SER A 152 -6.59 15.83 2.29
CA SER A 152 -6.83 14.47 2.75
C SER A 152 -5.62 13.90 3.50
N PRO A 153 -5.71 13.67 4.82
CA PRO A 153 -4.62 13.03 5.56
C PRO A 153 -4.39 11.57 5.11
N SER A 154 -5.40 10.89 4.55
CA SER A 154 -5.22 9.55 4.00
C SER A 154 -4.35 9.55 2.75
N ALA A 155 -4.49 10.57 1.90
CA ALA A 155 -3.66 10.81 0.74
C ALA A 155 -2.21 11.15 1.13
N ARG A 156 -2.03 12.04 2.11
CA ARG A 156 -0.69 12.38 2.65
C ARG A 156 0.04 11.17 3.19
N ARG A 157 -0.66 10.34 3.98
CA ARG A 157 -0.09 9.08 4.50
C ARG A 157 0.43 8.19 3.38
N LEU A 158 -0.34 8.00 2.29
CA LEU A 158 0.11 7.16 1.18
C LEU A 158 1.39 7.72 0.56
N VAL A 159 1.42 9.03 0.29
CA VAL A 159 2.58 9.70 -0.29
C VAL A 159 3.82 9.54 0.60
N PHE A 160 3.68 9.67 1.92
CA PHE A 160 4.78 9.41 2.86
C PHE A 160 5.21 7.93 2.85
N GLN A 161 4.28 6.99 2.78
CA GLN A 161 4.58 5.56 2.69
C GLN A 161 5.36 5.22 1.42
N LEU A 162 4.89 5.70 0.26
CA LEU A 162 5.55 5.50 -1.03
C LEU A 162 6.93 6.15 -1.07
N THR A 163 7.13 7.27 -0.35
CA THR A 163 8.46 7.91 -0.23
C THR A 163 9.46 7.02 0.50
N VAL A 164 9.04 6.35 1.57
CA VAL A 164 9.91 5.40 2.26
C VAL A 164 10.14 4.16 1.42
N VAL A 165 9.09 3.59 0.83
CA VAL A 165 9.25 2.42 -0.06
C VAL A 165 10.21 2.72 -1.20
N ALA A 166 10.12 3.90 -1.81
CA ALA A 166 11.00 4.31 -2.91
C ALA A 166 12.49 4.32 -2.54
N SER A 167 12.87 4.63 -1.30
CA SER A 167 14.28 4.57 -0.87
C SER A 167 14.82 3.15 -0.73
N TYR A 168 13.95 2.15 -0.59
CA TYR A 168 14.34 0.73 -0.61
C TYR A 168 14.33 0.15 -2.02
N VAL A 169 13.46 0.66 -2.90
CA VAL A 169 13.41 0.24 -4.30
C VAL A 169 14.56 0.84 -5.12
N TYR A 170 14.99 2.06 -4.79
CA TYR A 170 16.05 2.78 -5.50
C TYR A 170 17.21 3.21 -4.57
N PRO A 171 17.86 2.28 -3.85
CA PRO A 171 18.86 2.62 -2.84
C PRO A 171 20.07 3.35 -3.43
N ASP A 172 20.44 3.05 -4.68
CA ASP A 172 21.57 3.68 -5.38
C ASP A 172 21.28 5.12 -5.83
N LEU A 173 19.99 5.49 -5.94
CA LEU A 173 19.58 6.85 -6.32
C LEU A 173 19.26 7.70 -5.09
N VAL A 174 18.70 7.07 -4.06
CA VAL A 174 18.35 7.77 -2.82
C VAL A 174 18.36 6.81 -1.62
N ALA A 175 19.10 7.21 -0.59
CA ALA A 175 19.04 6.59 0.73
C ALA A 175 18.53 7.63 1.74
N LEU A 176 17.42 7.32 2.40
CA LEU A 176 16.89 8.18 3.46
C LEU A 176 17.76 8.04 4.71
N SER A 177 18.02 9.16 5.38
CA SER A 177 18.68 9.12 6.68
C SER A 177 17.77 8.45 7.73
N ILE A 178 18.37 7.91 8.80
CA ILE A 178 17.60 7.35 9.95
C ILE A 178 16.61 8.39 10.49
N LYS A 179 17.02 9.67 10.55
CA LYS A 179 16.17 10.78 11.01
C LYS A 179 14.98 10.99 10.09
N ASP A 180 15.18 10.96 8.78
CA ASP A 180 14.10 11.14 7.80
C ASP A 180 13.12 9.97 7.79
N HIS A 181 13.63 8.73 7.92
CA HIS A 181 12.79 7.56 8.15
C HIS A 181 11.91 7.72 9.40
N GLN A 182 12.47 8.16 10.52
CA GLN A 182 11.73 8.38 11.76
C GLN A 182 10.68 9.48 11.62
N ARG A 183 11.00 10.58 10.92
CA ARG A 183 10.06 11.67 10.62
C ARG A 183 8.87 11.16 9.81
N LEU A 184 9.12 10.49 8.68
CA LEU A 184 8.06 9.93 7.83
C LEU A 184 7.24 8.88 8.57
N SER A 185 7.89 7.97 9.31
CA SER A 185 7.18 6.95 10.11
C SER A 185 6.24 7.58 11.15
N THR A 186 6.68 8.67 11.79
CA THR A 186 5.86 9.39 12.76
C THR A 186 4.64 10.02 12.09
N LEU A 187 4.82 10.71 10.96
CA LEU A 187 3.70 11.31 10.22
C LEU A 187 2.70 10.24 9.74
N ILE A 188 3.18 9.13 9.18
CA ILE A 188 2.34 8.00 8.74
C ILE A 188 1.46 7.48 9.88
N LYS A 189 2.01 7.42 11.10
CA LYS A 189 1.30 6.94 12.31
C LYS A 189 0.28 7.93 12.86
N LEU A 190 0.50 9.23 12.65
CA LEU A 190 -0.34 10.29 13.19
C LEU A 190 -1.45 10.74 12.23
N CYS A 191 -1.31 10.50 10.93
CA CYS A 191 -2.33 10.85 9.93
C CYS A 191 -3.64 10.09 10.19
N PRO A 192 -4.73 10.78 10.61
CA PRO A 192 -6.01 10.12 10.80
C PRO A 192 -6.60 9.75 9.43
N ASP A 193 -7.26 8.60 9.34
CA ASP A 193 -7.88 8.18 8.07
C ASP A 193 -9.25 8.79 7.86
N ARG A 194 -10.09 8.57 8.88
CA ARG A 194 -11.50 8.87 8.89
C ARG A 194 -11.85 9.38 10.26
N ASP A 195 -12.98 10.06 10.34
CA ASP A 195 -13.56 10.39 11.63
C ASP A 195 -13.86 9.10 12.41
N GLN A 196 -13.43 9.05 13.67
CA GLN A 196 -13.48 7.82 14.48
C GLN A 196 -14.93 7.43 14.82
N ASN A 197 -15.84 8.40 14.82
CA ASN A 197 -17.23 8.23 15.18
C ASN A 197 -18.07 7.88 13.95
N SER A 198 -18.10 8.77 12.96
CA SER A 198 -18.91 8.65 11.75
C SER A 198 -18.29 7.77 10.67
N GLY A 199 -16.96 7.68 10.60
CA GLY A 199 -16.29 7.04 9.47
C GLY A 199 -16.38 7.81 8.16
N ALA A 200 -16.70 9.10 8.21
CA ALA A 200 -16.56 9.98 7.06
C ALA A 200 -15.09 10.20 6.71
N SER A 201 -14.81 10.46 5.43
CA SER A 201 -13.50 10.95 5.01
C SER A 201 -13.20 12.26 5.73
N LEU A 202 -11.95 12.42 6.19
CA LEU A 202 -11.51 13.66 6.81
C LEU A 202 -10.98 14.61 5.73
N PHE A 203 -11.46 15.85 5.78
CA PHE A 203 -10.95 16.94 4.95
C PHE A 203 -10.21 17.92 5.86
N ILE A 204 -8.94 17.65 6.12
CA ILE A 204 -8.09 18.40 7.05
C ILE A 204 -6.82 18.83 6.31
N PRO A 205 -6.48 20.13 6.30
CA PRO A 205 -5.27 20.63 5.67
C PRO A 205 -4.00 20.04 6.31
N PRO A 206 -2.86 20.04 5.61
CA PRO A 206 -1.59 19.64 6.20
C PRO A 206 -1.21 20.62 7.32
N SER A 207 -0.66 20.08 8.39
CA SER A 207 0.10 20.85 9.38
C SER A 207 1.38 21.43 8.74
N ASP A 208 1.97 22.46 9.37
CA ASP A 208 3.25 23.04 8.93
C ASP A 208 4.35 21.98 8.81
N THR A 209 4.36 21.00 9.71
CA THR A 209 5.31 19.88 9.68
C THR A 209 5.09 18.99 8.45
N GLU A 210 3.84 18.67 8.10
CA GLU A 210 3.53 17.87 6.92
C GLU A 210 3.90 18.62 5.64
N ALA A 211 3.61 19.92 5.58
CA ALA A 211 3.94 20.77 4.44
C ALA A 211 5.47 20.92 4.27
N ASP A 212 6.23 21.09 5.36
CA ASP A 212 7.70 21.10 5.37
C ASP A 212 8.26 19.77 4.83
N VAL A 213 7.79 18.64 5.37
CA VAL A 213 8.25 17.31 4.95
C VAL A 213 7.90 17.05 3.48
N ALA A 214 6.72 17.45 3.02
CA ALA A 214 6.35 17.32 1.61
C ALA A 214 7.32 18.09 0.68
N ARG A 215 7.62 19.34 1.04
CA ARG A 215 8.44 20.24 0.23
C ARG A 215 9.93 19.89 0.26
N ASN A 216 10.45 19.59 1.44
CA ASN A 216 11.88 19.53 1.70
C ASN A 216 12.43 18.10 1.78
N LEU A 217 11.55 17.09 1.81
CA LEU A 217 11.96 15.68 1.83
C LEU A 217 11.29 14.87 0.72
N VAL A 218 9.95 14.80 0.70
CA VAL A 218 9.20 13.94 -0.25
C VAL A 218 9.49 14.32 -1.69
N MET A 219 9.20 15.56 -2.10
CA MET A 219 9.38 15.97 -3.50
C MET A 219 10.85 15.89 -3.95
N PRO A 220 11.86 16.31 -3.14
CA PRO A 220 13.26 16.11 -3.47
C PRO A 220 13.65 14.64 -3.70
N VAL A 221 13.19 13.71 -2.87
CA VAL A 221 13.43 12.27 -3.02
C VAL A 221 12.91 11.77 -4.37
N HIS A 222 11.62 12.04 -4.66
CA HIS A 222 11.01 11.57 -5.92
C HIS A 222 11.62 12.21 -7.15
N ARG A 223 11.97 13.51 -7.10
CA ARG A 223 12.67 14.21 -8.18
C ARG A 223 14.06 13.64 -8.43
N THR A 224 14.78 13.24 -7.39
CA THR A 224 16.11 12.63 -7.50
C THR A 224 16.02 11.28 -8.19
N ILE A 225 15.07 10.43 -7.78
CA ILE A 225 14.82 9.14 -8.44
C ILE A 225 14.43 9.36 -9.91
N LYS A 226 13.44 10.23 -10.18
CA LYS A 226 13.00 10.55 -11.55
C LYS A 226 14.18 10.99 -12.42
N LYS A 227 15.02 11.90 -11.92
CA LYS A 227 16.21 12.36 -12.63
C LYS A 227 17.20 11.22 -12.89
N GLY A 228 17.36 10.30 -11.96
CA GLY A 228 18.16 9.09 -12.14
C GLY A 228 17.62 8.20 -13.27
N LEU A 229 16.33 7.92 -13.24
CA LEU A 229 15.63 7.13 -14.27
C LEU A 229 15.60 7.81 -15.65
N ASP A 230 15.66 9.16 -15.70
CA ASP A 230 15.66 9.93 -16.94
C ASP A 230 17.04 10.03 -17.62
N ARG A 231 18.13 9.74 -16.89
CA ARG A 231 19.52 9.93 -17.34
C ARG A 231 20.04 8.85 -18.29
N ASN A 232 19.39 7.69 -18.32
CA ASN A 232 19.85 6.54 -19.11
C ASN A 232 19.32 6.57 -20.56
N SER A 233 20.08 5.96 -21.47
CA SER A 233 19.95 6.11 -22.92
C SER A 233 18.83 5.27 -23.54
N ILE A 234 18.40 4.17 -22.90
CA ILE A 234 17.34 3.30 -23.42
C ILE A 234 16.02 3.67 -22.76
N LYS A 235 15.33 4.65 -23.34
CA LYS A 235 14.00 5.05 -22.88
C LYS A 235 12.93 4.21 -23.56
N GLY A 236 12.04 3.63 -22.75
CA GLY A 236 10.87 2.88 -23.20
C GLY A 236 9.60 3.44 -22.58
N VAL A 237 8.45 2.98 -23.09
CA VAL A 237 7.15 3.26 -22.49
C VAL A 237 6.84 2.16 -21.49
N VAL A 238 6.73 2.52 -20.21
CA VAL A 238 6.26 1.63 -19.14
C VAL A 238 4.82 1.98 -18.81
N GLN A 239 3.95 0.98 -18.76
CA GLN A 239 2.57 1.14 -18.32
C GLN A 239 2.45 0.70 -16.87
N ALA A 240 1.74 1.46 -16.05
CA ALA A 240 1.42 1.08 -14.69
C ALA A 240 -0.03 1.41 -14.35
N VAL A 241 -0.68 0.49 -13.66
CA VAL A 241 -2.03 0.66 -13.11
C VAL A 241 -1.89 1.38 -11.77
N ASP A 242 -2.62 2.46 -11.55
CA ASP A 242 -2.81 3.02 -10.21
C ASP A 242 -3.81 2.13 -9.44
N PHE A 243 -3.33 1.52 -8.35
CA PHE A 243 -4.10 0.55 -7.58
C PHE A 243 -5.27 1.18 -6.79
N HIS A 244 -5.29 2.50 -6.59
CA HIS A 244 -6.37 3.18 -5.89
C HIS A 244 -7.44 3.75 -6.83
N SER A 245 -7.04 4.20 -8.02
CA SER A 245 -7.98 4.74 -9.03
C SER A 245 -8.42 3.70 -10.07
N GLY A 246 -7.57 2.72 -10.38
CA GLY A 246 -7.71 1.80 -11.51
C GLY A 246 -7.23 2.38 -12.85
N GLU A 247 -6.73 3.62 -12.86
CA GLU A 247 -6.27 4.28 -14.08
C GLU A 247 -4.94 3.70 -14.58
N ILE A 248 -4.77 3.62 -15.90
CA ILE A 248 -3.51 3.19 -16.52
C ILE A 248 -2.72 4.43 -16.92
N HIS A 249 -1.52 4.58 -16.35
CA HIS A 249 -0.59 5.65 -16.70
C HIS A 249 0.55 5.10 -17.55
N LYS A 250 1.08 5.96 -18.43
CA LYS A 250 2.23 5.66 -19.28
C LYS A 250 3.38 6.58 -18.93
N TYR A 251 4.56 6.01 -18.69
CA TYR A 251 5.77 6.74 -18.35
C TYR A 251 6.83 6.48 -19.41
N TYR A 252 7.46 7.54 -19.92
CA TYR A 252 8.58 7.44 -20.83
C TYR A 252 9.89 7.64 -20.05
N SER A 253 10.57 6.53 -19.75
CA SER A 253 11.68 6.49 -18.79
C SER A 253 12.58 5.29 -19.10
N ASP A 254 13.68 5.11 -18.36
CA ASP A 254 14.49 3.88 -18.43
C ASP A 254 13.65 2.64 -18.10
N TYR A 255 13.35 1.85 -19.14
CA TYR A 255 12.55 0.63 -19.02
C TYR A 255 13.26 -0.43 -18.19
N ASN A 256 14.56 -0.62 -18.39
CA ASN A 256 15.32 -1.67 -17.74
C ASN A 256 15.45 -1.41 -16.24
N ALA A 257 15.67 -0.16 -15.84
CA ALA A 257 15.72 0.21 -14.43
C ALA A 257 14.36 0.04 -13.73
N LEU A 258 13.27 0.39 -14.42
CA LEU A 258 11.91 0.19 -13.89
C LEU A 258 11.55 -1.29 -13.79
N ASP A 259 11.89 -2.10 -14.79
CA ASP A 259 11.65 -3.54 -14.80
C ASP A 259 12.47 -4.25 -13.71
N ALA A 260 13.75 -3.90 -13.55
CA ALA A 260 14.59 -4.43 -12.47
C ALA A 260 14.05 -4.07 -11.08
N ALA A 261 13.57 -2.83 -10.90
CA ALA A 261 12.93 -2.38 -9.68
C ALA A 261 11.62 -3.14 -9.39
N ALA A 262 10.77 -3.36 -10.42
CA ALA A 262 9.55 -4.15 -10.29
C ALA A 262 9.85 -5.61 -9.90
N HIS A 263 10.83 -6.26 -10.53
CA HIS A 263 11.26 -7.60 -10.15
C HIS A 263 11.79 -7.67 -8.70
N ALA A 264 12.49 -6.63 -8.23
CA ALA A 264 12.93 -6.56 -6.83
C ALA A 264 11.73 -6.46 -5.86
N VAL A 265 10.71 -5.67 -6.18
CA VAL A 265 9.47 -5.59 -5.40
C VAL A 265 8.72 -6.92 -5.41
N GLU A 266 8.62 -7.58 -6.56
CA GLU A 266 7.94 -8.88 -6.69
C GLU A 266 8.64 -9.96 -5.86
N ARG A 267 9.97 -10.05 -5.93
CA ARG A 267 10.76 -10.95 -5.08
C ARG A 267 10.54 -10.66 -3.60
N ALA A 268 10.61 -9.39 -3.19
CA ALA A 268 10.36 -9.00 -1.82
C ALA A 268 8.95 -9.37 -1.34
N MET A 269 7.94 -9.30 -2.21
CA MET A 269 6.58 -9.72 -1.88
C MET A 269 6.42 -11.24 -1.73
N ASN A 270 7.18 -12.03 -2.50
CA ASN A 270 7.16 -13.49 -2.51
C ASN A 270 8.05 -14.14 -1.44
N GLU A 271 9.18 -13.53 -1.08
CA GLU A 271 10.16 -14.07 -0.12
C GLU A 271 9.73 -13.90 1.35
N TYR A 272 8.86 -12.93 1.63
CA TYR A 272 8.51 -12.52 3.01
C TYR A 272 7.30 -13.20 3.71
N PRO A 273 6.69 -14.30 3.23
CA PRO A 273 5.73 -15.06 4.05
C PRO A 273 6.35 -15.64 5.34
N GLU A 274 7.63 -16.01 5.32
CA GLU A 274 8.28 -16.77 6.41
C GLU A 274 8.65 -15.93 7.64
N MET A 275 8.84 -14.62 7.49
CA MET A 275 9.12 -13.70 8.62
C MET A 275 7.87 -13.29 9.40
N LEU A 276 6.72 -13.88 9.10
CA LEU A 276 5.43 -13.51 9.69
C LEU A 276 5.03 -14.39 10.87
N THR A 277 5.87 -15.34 11.27
CA THR A 277 5.72 -16.01 12.56
C THR A 277 5.94 -15.00 13.70
N PRO A 278 5.26 -15.15 14.85
CA PRO A 278 5.48 -14.31 16.03
C PRO A 278 6.94 -14.30 16.49
N ASP A 279 7.65 -15.41 16.22
CA ASP A 279 9.01 -15.68 16.68
C ASP A 279 10.10 -15.27 15.67
N ALA A 280 9.73 -14.86 14.46
CA ALA A 280 10.70 -14.37 13.49
C ALA A 280 11.43 -13.14 14.06
N PRO A 281 12.78 -13.13 14.06
CA PRO A 281 13.55 -12.01 14.59
C PRO A 281 13.10 -10.72 13.91
N ARG A 282 12.88 -9.67 14.71
CA ARG A 282 12.61 -8.34 14.17
C ARG A 282 13.82 -7.99 13.33
N GLY A 283 13.62 -7.81 12.01
CA GLY A 283 14.70 -7.43 11.11
C GLY A 283 15.52 -6.33 11.75
N GLU A 284 16.79 -6.60 11.98
CA GLU A 284 17.72 -5.59 12.43
C GLU A 284 17.72 -4.50 11.36
N ILE A 285 17.65 -3.24 11.78
CA ILE A 285 18.00 -2.14 10.88
C ILE A 285 19.46 -2.42 10.55
N LEU A 286 19.72 -2.98 9.36
CA LEU A 286 21.08 -3.17 8.88
C LEU A 286 21.71 -1.78 8.90
N ASN A 287 22.64 -1.57 9.82
CA ASN A 287 23.51 -0.41 9.82
C ASN A 287 24.35 -0.51 8.55
N VAL A 288 23.85 0.06 7.46
CA VAL A 288 24.66 0.31 6.26
C VAL A 288 25.51 1.52 6.61
N THR A 289 26.73 1.27 7.07
CA THR A 289 27.83 2.24 7.19
C THR A 289 28.23 2.78 5.83
#